data_AF-K2E9S0-F1
#
_entry.id   AF-K2E9S0-F1
#
_cell.length_a   1.000
_cell.length_b   1.000
_cell.length_c   1.000
_cell.angle_alpha   90.00
_cell.angle_beta   90.00
_cell.angle_gamma   90.00
#
_symmetry.space_group_name_H-M   'P 1'
#
loop_
_entity.id
_entity.type
_entity.pdbx_description
1 polymer ?
#
loop_
_entity_poly.entity_id
_entity_poly.type
_entity_poly.pdbx_seq_one_letter_code
_entity_poly.pdbx_strand_id
1 'polypeptide(L)'
;MKNFFVLAIFSILFLGSFFLITDSVLAVTSTKSSVIEQLNAGAKGAGLEAHGTDPRIFATRIIEVFLGLIGTMAMFLFVYAGYLMITSHGDGTKVEKARKIMTGAIIGIFVILLSFSITNFVGRKLQEKINQESIFG
;
A
#
# COMPACT_ATOMS: atom_id res chain seq x y z
N MET A 1 -32.48 -6.43 9.11
CA MET A 1 -31.94 -7.81 8.98
C MET A 1 -31.28 -8.08 7.62
N LYS A 2 -31.85 -7.64 6.48
CA LYS A 2 -31.25 -7.83 5.12
C LYS A 2 -29.85 -7.21 4.95
N ASN A 3 -29.54 -6.10 5.64
CA ASN A 3 -28.26 -5.39 5.54
C ASN A 3 -27.10 -6.12 6.25
N PHE A 4 -27.40 -6.88 7.32
CA PHE A 4 -26.40 -7.67 8.04
C PHE A 4 -25.96 -8.89 7.24
N PHE A 5 -26.89 -9.49 6.49
CA PHE A 5 -26.61 -10.62 5.61
C PHE A 5 -25.75 -10.21 4.40
N VAL A 6 -26.01 -9.04 3.81
CA VAL A 6 -25.17 -8.45 2.75
C VAL A 6 -23.75 -8.14 3.25
N LEU A 7 -23.62 -7.60 4.47
CA LEU A 7 -22.32 -7.35 5.12
C LEU A 7 -21.54 -8.65 5.40
N ALA A 8 -22.22 -9.70 5.83
CA ALA A 8 -21.60 -11.00 6.12
C ALA A 8 -21.08 -11.71 4.86
N ILE A 9 -21.85 -11.68 3.76
CA ILE A 9 -21.44 -12.24 2.46
C ILE A 9 -20.24 -11.48 1.88
N PHE A 10 -20.22 -10.15 2.01
CA PHE A 10 -19.10 -9.34 1.54
C PHE A 10 -17.84 -9.56 2.37
N SER A 11 -17.97 -9.78 3.69
CA SER A 11 -16.86 -10.14 4.57
C SER A 11 -16.26 -11.51 4.23
N ILE A 12 -17.10 -12.50 3.86
CA ILE A 12 -16.67 -13.83 3.41
C ILE A 12 -15.96 -13.77 2.04
N LEU A 13 -16.50 -13.02 1.08
CA LEU A 13 -15.84 -12.76 -0.20
C LEU A 13 -14.52 -12.01 -0.02
N PHE A 14 -14.46 -11.14 0.98
CA PHE A 14 -13.29 -10.38 1.33
C PHE A 14 -12.21 -11.22 2.02
N LEU A 15 -12.54 -12.10 2.96
CA LEU A 15 -11.60 -13.08 3.52
C LEU A 15 -11.05 -14.02 2.43
N GLY A 16 -11.92 -14.47 1.52
CA GLY A 16 -11.51 -15.30 0.38
C GLY A 16 -10.59 -14.54 -0.58
N SER A 17 -10.86 -13.27 -0.86
CA SER A 17 -9.98 -12.43 -1.69
C SER A 17 -8.69 -12.04 -0.96
N PHE A 18 -8.72 -11.84 0.35
CA PHE A 18 -7.54 -11.55 1.17
C PHE A 18 -6.55 -12.72 1.14
N PHE A 19 -7.05 -13.96 1.11
CA PHE A 19 -6.24 -15.17 0.95
C PHE A 19 -5.58 -15.29 -0.44
N LEU A 20 -6.23 -14.80 -1.51
CA LEU A 20 -5.66 -14.77 -2.88
C LEU A 20 -4.71 -13.58 -3.10
N ILE A 21 -4.96 -12.45 -2.43
CA ILE A 21 -4.09 -11.28 -2.48
C ILE A 21 -2.79 -11.55 -1.72
N THR A 22 -2.80 -12.33 -0.63
CA THR A 22 -1.55 -12.70 0.05
C THR A 22 -0.58 -13.43 -0.86
N ASP A 23 -1.04 -14.34 -1.73
CA ASP A 23 -0.17 -15.01 -2.69
C ASP A 23 0.40 -14.05 -3.75
N SER A 24 -0.39 -13.07 -4.20
CA SER A 24 0.08 -12.05 -5.15
C SER A 24 0.92 -10.93 -4.52
N VAL A 25 0.76 -10.66 -3.22
CA VAL A 25 1.66 -9.78 -2.42
C VAL A 25 2.99 -10.47 -2.18
N LEU A 26 2.98 -11.79 -1.93
CA LEU A 26 4.19 -12.62 -1.94
C LEU A 26 4.87 -12.60 -3.31
N ALA A 27 4.13 -12.66 -4.43
CA ALA A 27 4.69 -12.58 -5.79
C ALA A 27 5.19 -11.18 -6.21
N VAL A 28 4.50 -10.10 -5.82
CA VAL A 28 4.97 -8.70 -6.00
C VAL A 28 6.21 -8.43 -5.15
N THR A 29 6.28 -9.02 -3.94
CA THR A 29 7.50 -9.10 -3.14
C THR A 29 8.58 -9.89 -3.88
N SER A 30 8.30 -11.01 -4.55
CA SER A 30 9.30 -11.81 -5.29
C SER A 30 9.93 -11.05 -6.45
N THR A 31 9.18 -10.21 -7.18
CA THR A 31 9.74 -9.41 -8.27
C THR A 31 10.68 -8.33 -7.73
N LYS A 32 10.32 -7.64 -6.64
CA LYS A 32 11.22 -6.71 -5.95
C LYS A 32 12.38 -7.43 -5.24
N SER A 33 12.15 -8.63 -4.72
CA SER A 33 13.17 -9.42 -4.01
C SER A 33 14.24 -9.88 -4.99
N SER A 34 13.91 -10.27 -6.22
CA SER A 34 14.92 -10.68 -7.21
C SER A 34 15.94 -9.58 -7.55
N VAL A 35 15.51 -8.31 -7.61
CA VAL A 35 16.39 -7.15 -7.84
C VAL A 35 17.24 -6.85 -6.61
N ILE A 36 16.65 -6.91 -5.42
CA ILE A 36 17.35 -6.67 -4.15
C ILE A 36 18.29 -7.82 -3.79
N GLU A 37 17.94 -9.05 -4.15
CA GLU A 37 18.71 -10.27 -3.95
C GLU A 37 19.90 -10.33 -4.91
N GLN A 38 19.74 -9.87 -6.17
CA GLN A 38 20.85 -9.65 -7.09
C GLN A 38 21.77 -8.52 -6.62
N LEU A 39 21.21 -7.43 -6.08
CA LEU A 39 21.99 -6.33 -5.51
C LEU A 39 22.79 -6.78 -4.27
N ASN A 40 22.17 -7.60 -3.40
CA ASN A 40 22.80 -8.16 -2.21
C ASN A 40 23.83 -9.25 -2.56
N ALA A 41 23.57 -10.06 -3.60
CA ALA A 41 24.55 -11.00 -4.15
C ALA A 41 25.77 -10.28 -4.76
N GLY A 42 25.55 -9.15 -5.45
CA GLY A 42 26.62 -8.27 -5.93
C GLY A 42 27.42 -7.62 -4.79
N ALA A 43 26.76 -7.13 -3.75
CA ALA A 43 27.41 -6.57 -2.55
C ALA A 43 28.24 -7.63 -1.81
N LYS A 44 27.74 -8.87 -1.70
CA LYS A 44 28.45 -10.01 -1.12
C LYS A 44 29.67 -10.42 -1.96
N GLY A 45 29.56 -10.37 -3.29
CA GLY A 45 30.69 -10.58 -4.21
C GLY A 45 31.76 -9.49 -4.14
N ALA A 46 31.37 -8.27 -3.73
CA ALA A 46 32.27 -7.14 -3.51
C ALA A 46 32.85 -7.06 -2.09
N GLY A 47 32.59 -8.04 -1.21
CA GLY A 47 33.08 -8.06 0.17
C GLY A 47 32.40 -7.06 1.12
N LEU A 48 31.31 -6.43 0.68
CA LEU A 48 30.42 -5.64 1.52
C LEU A 48 29.44 -6.58 2.23
N GLU A 49 29.93 -7.35 3.21
CA GLU A 49 29.05 -8.15 4.06
C GLU A 49 28.22 -7.22 4.95
N ALA A 50 26.98 -6.92 4.53
CA ALA A 50 25.99 -6.25 5.35
C ALA A 50 25.65 -7.15 6.55
N HIS A 51 26.37 -6.97 7.65
CA HIS A 51 26.08 -7.55 8.94
C HIS A 51 24.80 -6.91 9.49
N GLY A 52 23.66 -7.56 9.25
CA GLY A 52 22.35 -7.20 9.79
C GLY A 52 21.32 -6.93 8.70
N THR A 53 20.09 -7.40 8.93
CA THR A 53 18.93 -7.13 8.06
C THR A 53 18.86 -5.64 7.77
N ASP A 54 19.18 -5.24 6.54
CA ASP A 54 19.27 -3.85 6.12
C ASP A 54 17.98 -3.12 6.55
N PRO A 55 18.06 -2.11 7.44
CA PRO A 55 16.87 -1.48 8.04
C PRO A 55 15.87 -0.98 6.97
N ARG A 56 16.37 -0.66 5.78
CA ARG A 56 15.59 -0.26 4.62
C ARG A 56 14.67 -1.38 4.10
N ILE A 57 15.14 -2.62 4.03
CA ILE A 57 14.36 -3.77 3.56
C ILE A 57 13.27 -4.10 4.60
N PHE A 58 13.63 -4.09 5.88
CA PHE A 58 12.67 -4.33 6.97
C PHE A 58 11.56 -3.27 6.98
N ALA A 59 11.92 -1.99 6.86
CA ALA A 59 10.95 -0.89 6.77
C ALA A 59 10.05 -1.02 5.53
N THR A 60 10.61 -1.39 4.38
CA THR A 60 9.83 -1.56 3.14
C THR A 60 8.77 -2.65 3.29
N ARG A 61 9.14 -3.79 3.89
CA ARG A 61 8.21 -4.92 4.12
C ARG A 61 7.05 -4.54 5.04
N ILE A 62 7.34 -3.78 6.10
CA ILE A 62 6.31 -3.27 7.01
C ILE A 62 5.36 -2.34 6.24
N ILE A 63 5.90 -1.38 5.48
CA ILE A 63 5.09 -0.42 4.72
C ILE A 63 4.17 -1.14 3.74
N GLU A 64 4.65 -2.17 3.03
CA GLU A 64 3.83 -2.92 2.05
C GLU A 64 2.64 -3.63 2.71
N VAL A 65 2.84 -4.24 3.87
CA VAL A 65 1.75 -4.89 4.63
C VAL A 65 0.72 -3.86 5.12
N PHE A 66 1.20 -2.75 5.70
CA PHE A 66 0.31 -1.67 6.15
C PHE A 66 -0.44 -1.01 4.99
N LEU A 67 0.23 -0.83 3.84
CA LEU A 67 -0.35 -0.23 2.66
C LEU A 67 -1.49 -1.07 2.07
N GLY A 68 -1.30 -2.40 2.03
CA GLY A 68 -2.37 -3.33 1.67
C GLY A 68 -3.56 -3.25 2.63
N LEU A 69 -3.31 -3.23 3.93
CA LEU A 69 -4.36 -3.15 4.94
C LEU A 69 -5.17 -1.83 4.86
N ILE A 70 -4.47 -0.70 4.70
CA ILE A 70 -5.10 0.63 4.65
C ILE A 70 -5.90 0.82 3.35
N GLY A 71 -5.32 0.46 2.20
CA GLY A 71 -6.01 0.57 0.91
C GLY A 71 -7.30 -0.26 0.89
N THR A 72 -7.24 -1.42 1.54
CA THR A 72 -8.40 -2.30 1.70
C THR A 72 -9.48 -1.70 2.61
N MET A 73 -9.10 -1.13 3.76
CA MET A 73 -10.05 -0.41 4.60
C MET A 73 -10.69 0.78 3.86
N ALA A 74 -9.90 1.51 3.08
CA ALA A 74 -10.41 2.62 2.27
C ALA A 74 -11.47 2.15 1.25
N MET A 75 -11.27 0.98 0.62
CA MET A 75 -12.26 0.35 -0.26
C MET A 75 -13.60 0.11 0.45
N PHE A 76 -13.57 -0.43 1.69
CA PHE A 76 -14.79 -0.64 2.48
C PHE A 76 -15.52 0.66 2.83
N LEU A 77 -14.77 1.69 3.22
CA LEU A 77 -15.32 3.03 3.49
C LEU A 77 -16.00 3.62 2.25
N PHE A 78 -15.41 3.43 1.07
CA PHE A 78 -15.98 3.85 -0.21
C PHE A 78 -17.30 3.15 -0.51
N VAL A 79 -17.35 1.83 -0.36
CA VAL A 79 -18.58 1.03 -0.58
C VAL A 79 -19.65 1.42 0.43
N TYR A 80 -19.31 1.57 1.70
CA TYR A 80 -20.26 1.98 2.75
C TYR A 80 -20.82 3.38 2.47
N ALA A 81 -19.98 4.33 2.09
CA ALA A 81 -20.41 5.69 1.75
C ALA A 81 -21.29 5.71 0.49
N GLY A 82 -20.94 4.93 -0.54
CA GLY A 82 -21.75 4.77 -1.74
C GLY A 82 -23.13 4.17 -1.44
N TYR A 83 -23.18 3.13 -0.61
CA TYR A 83 -24.43 2.55 -0.15
C TYR A 83 -25.28 3.55 0.63
N LEU A 84 -24.65 4.29 1.56
CA LEU A 84 -25.34 5.31 2.36
C LEU A 84 -25.94 6.40 1.46
N MET A 85 -25.22 6.84 0.42
CA MET A 85 -25.69 7.84 -0.54
C MET A 85 -26.91 7.34 -1.34
N ILE A 86 -26.87 6.10 -1.85
CA ILE A 86 -27.96 5.52 -2.65
C ILE A 86 -29.22 5.27 -1.79
N THR A 87 -29.03 4.82 -0.55
CA THR A 87 -30.15 4.51 0.38
C THR A 87 -30.75 5.75 1.05
N SER A 88 -30.23 6.95 0.76
CA SER A 88 -30.67 8.18 1.42
C SER A 88 -32.12 8.58 1.09
N HIS A 89 -32.75 8.06 0.01
CA HIS A 89 -34.16 8.36 -0.36
C HIS A 89 -34.54 9.86 -0.34
N GLY A 90 -33.59 10.78 -0.55
CA GLY A 90 -33.81 12.23 -0.48
C GLY A 90 -33.51 12.89 0.88
N ASP A 91 -33.11 12.13 1.91
CA ASP A 91 -32.62 12.65 3.18
C ASP A 91 -31.22 13.27 3.00
N GLY A 92 -31.18 14.61 2.97
CA GLY A 92 -29.95 15.37 2.77
C GLY A 92 -28.87 15.11 3.82
N THR A 93 -29.26 14.75 5.05
CA THR A 93 -28.32 14.49 6.14
C THR A 93 -27.50 13.22 5.90
N LYS A 94 -28.09 12.20 5.28
CA LYS A 94 -27.38 10.96 4.92
C LYS A 94 -26.46 11.16 3.72
N VAL A 95 -26.86 11.98 2.75
CA VAL A 95 -26.03 12.35 1.60
C VAL A 95 -24.81 13.17 2.06
N GLU A 96 -24.99 14.13 2.97
CA GLU A 96 -23.89 14.92 3.52
C GLU A 96 -22.91 14.05 4.31
N LYS A 97 -23.43 13.12 5.13
CA LYS A 97 -22.60 12.16 5.85
C LYS A 97 -21.81 11.25 4.91
N ALA A 98 -22.43 10.75 3.84
CA ALA A 98 -21.75 9.94 2.82
C ALA A 98 -20.64 10.74 2.12
N ARG A 99 -20.91 12.00 1.73
CA ARG A 99 -19.90 12.89 1.15
C ARG A 99 -18.72 13.08 2.09
N LYS A 100 -18.95 13.37 3.37
CA LYS A 100 -17.87 13.55 4.36
C LYS A 100 -16.97 12.32 4.46
N ILE A 101 -17.54 11.12 4.44
CA ILE A 101 -16.79 9.86 4.45
C ILE A 101 -15.98 9.69 3.17
N MET A 102 -16.56 9.95 1.99
CA MET A 102 -15.84 9.86 0.70
C MET A 102 -14.69 10.86 0.63
N THR A 103 -14.91 12.11 1.01
CA THR A 103 -13.85 13.13 0.98
C THR A 103 -12.71 12.76 1.93
N GLY A 104 -13.02 12.25 3.13
CA GLY A 104 -12.01 11.75 4.06
C GLY A 104 -11.21 10.57 3.52
N ALA A 105 -11.88 9.62 2.86
CA ALA A 105 -11.23 8.46 2.23
C ALA A 105 -10.31 8.88 1.07
N ILE A 106 -10.74 9.82 0.22
CA ILE A 106 -9.94 10.35 -0.89
C ILE A 106 -8.67 11.02 -0.37
N ILE A 107 -8.79 11.88 0.66
CA ILE A 107 -7.64 12.56 1.26
C ILE A 107 -6.64 11.54 1.82
N GLY A 108 -7.10 10.49 2.49
CA GLY A 108 -6.24 9.42 2.99
C GLY A 108 -5.45 8.72 1.89
N ILE A 109 -6.12 8.35 0.80
CA ILE A 109 -5.46 7.75 -0.38
C ILE A 109 -4.44 8.72 -0.99
N PHE A 110 -4.79 10.00 -1.09
CA PHE A 110 -3.91 11.03 -1.64
C PHE A 110 -2.61 11.20 -0.85
N VAL A 111 -2.69 11.23 0.48
CA VAL A 111 -1.52 11.35 1.37
C VAL A 111 -0.56 10.18 1.18
N ILE A 112 -1.09 8.97 1.03
CA ILE A 112 -0.29 7.77 0.86
C ILE A 112 0.45 7.78 -0.49
N LEU A 113 -0.25 8.14 -1.56
CA LEU A 113 0.34 8.32 -2.90
C LEU A 113 1.45 9.37 -2.89
N LEU A 114 1.21 10.51 -2.23
CA LEU A 114 2.20 11.58 -2.09
C LEU A 114 3.43 11.12 -1.32
N SER A 115 3.24 10.45 -0.19
CA SER A 115 4.34 9.92 0.64
C SER A 115 5.25 9.00 -0.18
N PHE A 116 4.66 8.02 -0.88
CA PHE A 116 5.43 7.09 -1.72
C PHE A 116 6.15 7.80 -2.87
N SER A 117 5.51 8.77 -3.52
CA SER A 117 6.10 9.54 -4.62
C SER A 117 7.33 10.32 -4.14
N ILE A 118 7.23 10.99 -3.00
CA ILE A 118 8.32 11.78 -2.40
C ILE A 118 9.48 10.87 -2.00
N THR A 119 9.21 9.75 -1.31
CA THR A 119 10.27 8.80 -0.88
C THR A 119 11.08 8.28 -2.07
N ASN A 120 10.41 7.89 -3.16
CA ASN A 120 11.10 7.44 -4.37
C ASN A 120 11.87 8.56 -5.06
N PHE A 121 11.32 9.77 -5.11
CA PHE A 121 12.00 10.91 -5.70
C PHE A 121 13.32 11.23 -4.99
N VAL A 122 13.28 11.33 -3.65
CA VAL A 122 14.47 11.60 -2.83
C VAL A 122 15.47 10.44 -2.92
N GLY A 123 15.00 9.19 -2.82
CA GLY A 123 15.85 8.02 -2.91
C GLY A 123 16.62 7.94 -4.23
N ARG A 124 15.94 8.17 -5.36
CA ARG A 124 16.58 8.19 -6.69
C ARG A 124 17.61 9.31 -6.82
N LYS A 125 17.31 10.51 -6.29
CA LYS A 125 18.21 11.66 -6.35
C LYS A 125 19.50 11.46 -5.55
N LEU A 126 19.44 10.73 -4.44
CA LEU A 126 20.63 10.38 -3.65
C LEU A 126 21.49 9.32 -4.37
N GLN A 127 20.86 8.31 -4.97
CA GLN A 127 21.58 7.26 -5.71
C GLN A 127 22.32 7.81 -6.95
N GLU A 128 21.69 8.74 -7.66
CA GLU A 128 22.26 9.44 -8.81
C GLU A 128 23.57 10.16 -8.43
N LYS A 129 23.60 10.83 -7.27
CA LYS A 129 24.79 11.54 -6.78
C LYS A 129 25.92 10.61 -6.33
N ILE A 130 25.60 9.51 -5.64
CA ILE A 130 26.61 8.53 -5.18
C ILE A 130 27.31 7.87 -6.36
N ASN A 131 26.55 7.46 -7.40
CA ASN A 131 27.14 6.81 -8.57
C ASN A 131 28.03 7.77 -9.37
N GLN A 132 27.71 9.06 -9.38
CA GLN A 132 28.47 10.07 -10.11
C GLN A 132 29.84 10.38 -9.48
N GLU A 133 30.00 10.21 -8.17
CA GLU A 133 31.27 10.43 -7.45
C GLU A 133 32.28 9.30 -7.68
N SER A 134 31.82 8.07 -7.89
CA SER A 134 32.66 6.88 -8.12
C SER A 134 33.33 6.80 -9.50
N ILE A 135 32.98 7.69 -10.44
CA ILE A 135 33.50 7.68 -11.82
C ILE A 135 34.68 8.66 -12.01
N PHE A 136 34.94 9.53 -11.02
CA PHE A 136 36.00 10.55 -11.09
C PHE A 136 37.09 10.42 -10.02
N GLY A 137 37.09 9.34 -9.22
CA GLY A 137 38.17 8.97 -8.29
C GLY A 137 38.93 7.76 -8.77
#